data_AF-A0A484Y7M0-F1
#
_entry.id   AF-A0A484Y7M0-F1
#
_cell.length_a   1.000
_cell.length_b   1.000
_cell.length_c   1.000
_cell.angle_alpha   90.00
_cell.angle_beta   90.00
_cell.angle_gamma   90.00
#
_symmetry.space_group_name_H-M   'P 1'
#
loop_
_entity.id
_entity.type
_entity.pdbx_description
1 polymer ?
#
loop_
_entity_poly.entity_id
_entity_poly.type
_entity_poly.pdbx_seq_one_letter_code
_entity_poly.pdbx_strand_id
1 'polypeptide(L)'
;MFLIITRDTMFFTAMKNILSKGNVVHIQNEEEIDVMLHQNAFVIIDTLMNNVFHSNFLTQIERLKPVHVIIFSPFNIKRCLGKYR
;
A
#
# COMPACT_ATOMS: atom_id res chain seq x y z
N MET A 1 -12.54 0.71 1.69
CA MET A 1 -11.80 -0.47 1.17
C MET A 1 -10.35 -0.34 1.56
N PHE A 2 -9.67 -1.46 1.80
CA PHE A 2 -8.24 -1.53 2.05
C PHE A 2 -7.55 -2.16 0.83
N LEU A 3 -6.54 -1.47 0.30
CA LEU A 3 -5.61 -2.07 -0.68
C LEU A 3 -4.33 -2.40 0.07
N ILE A 4 -3.96 -3.68 0.05
CA ILE A 4 -2.74 -4.15 0.69
C ILE A 4 -1.75 -4.51 -0.41
N ILE A 5 -0.74 -3.66 -0.57
CA ILE A 5 0.32 -3.80 -1.56
C ILE A 5 1.48 -4.54 -0.91
N THR A 6 1.57 -5.84 -1.16
CA THR A 6 2.58 -6.72 -0.56
C THR A 6 2.79 -7.96 -1.41
N ARG A 7 4.02 -8.49 -1.41
CA ARG A 7 4.34 -9.80 -1.97
C ARG A 7 4.30 -10.92 -0.92
N ASP A 8 4.16 -10.57 0.35
CA ASP A 8 4.07 -11.51 1.46
C ASP A 8 2.61 -11.93 1.68
N THR A 9 2.30 -13.17 1.30
CA THR A 9 0.96 -13.77 1.44
C THR A 9 0.57 -14.02 2.89
N MET A 10 1.55 -14.24 3.78
CA MET A 10 1.32 -14.42 5.20
C MET A 10 0.97 -13.08 5.85
N PHE A 11 1.69 -12.01 5.52
CA PHE A 11 1.35 -10.65 5.94
C PHE A 11 -0.04 -10.26 5.46
N PHE A 12 -0.36 -10.48 4.18
CA PHE A 12 -1.69 -10.22 3.64
C PHE A 12 -2.79 -10.95 4.43
N THR A 13 -2.60 -12.25 4.68
CA THR A 13 -3.59 -13.08 5.40
C THR A 13 -3.79 -12.58 6.83
N ALA A 14 -2.71 -12.23 7.53
CA ALA A 14 -2.77 -11.65 8.86
C ALA A 14 -3.56 -10.33 8.87
N MET A 15 -3.24 -9.42 7.94
CA MET A 15 -3.94 -8.13 7.83
C MET A 15 -5.40 -8.28 7.45
N LYS A 16 -5.74 -9.18 6.52
CA LYS A 16 -7.12 -9.49 6.14
C LYS A 16 -7.93 -9.96 7.35
N ASN A 17 -7.35 -10.83 8.18
CA ASN A 17 -8.00 -11.33 9.40
C ASN A 17 -8.18 -10.22 10.45
N ILE A 18 -7.20 -9.32 10.62
CA ILE A 18 -7.32 -8.19 11.56
C ILE A 18 -8.39 -7.20 11.08
N LEU A 19 -8.36 -6.86 9.80
CA LEU A 19 -9.25 -5.88 9.20
C LEU A 19 -10.68 -6.38 8.99
N SER A 20 -10.94 -7.68 9.24
CA SER A 20 -12.16 -8.53 9.40
C SER A 20 -13.56 -8.08 8.93
N LYS A 21 -13.79 -6.79 8.66
CA LYS A 21 -15.05 -6.18 8.23
C LYS A 21 -14.90 -5.24 7.01
N GLY A 22 -13.68 -4.94 6.56
CA GLY A 22 -13.44 -4.14 5.36
C GLY A 22 -13.39 -4.99 4.09
N ASN A 23 -13.80 -4.43 2.95
CA ASN A 23 -13.36 -4.96 1.64
C ASN A 23 -11.83 -4.80 1.58
N VAL A 24 -11.10 -5.92 1.56
CA VAL A 24 -9.64 -5.98 1.55
C VAL A 24 -9.19 -6.62 0.25
N VAL A 25 -8.42 -5.89 -0.53
CA VAL A 25 -7.88 -6.33 -1.83
C VAL A 25 -6.38 -6.55 -1.69
N HIS A 26 -5.90 -7.70 -2.13
CA HIS A 26 -4.46 -7.98 -2.25
C HIS A 26 -3.97 -7.43 -3.57
N ILE A 27 -2.93 -6.61 -3.54
CA ILE A 27 -2.27 -6.08 -4.72
C ILE A 27 -0.81 -6.54 -4.68
N GLN A 28 -0.40 -7.33 -5.67
CA GLN A 28 0.98 -7.81 -5.83
C GLN A 28 1.71 -7.04 -6.93
N ASN A 29 0.96 -6.61 -7.95
CA ASN A 29 1.46 -5.98 -9.15
C ASN A 29 0.69 -4.69 -9.47
N GLU A 30 1.29 -3.78 -10.26
CA GLU A 30 0.69 -2.47 -10.54
C GLU A 30 -0.54 -2.54 -11.45
N GLU A 31 -0.63 -3.57 -12.30
CA GLU A 31 -1.77 -3.80 -13.20
C GLU A 31 -3.04 -4.22 -12.45
N GLU A 32 -2.91 -4.70 -11.22
CA GLU A 32 -4.04 -5.05 -10.36
C GLU A 32 -4.72 -3.81 -9.77
N ILE A 33 -4.10 -2.62 -9.89
CA ILE A 33 -4.69 -1.37 -9.44
C ILE A 33 -5.68 -0.84 -10.49
N ASP A 34 -6.97 -1.04 -10.24
CA ASP A 34 -8.03 -0.35 -10.99
C ASP A 34 -8.30 1.04 -10.38
N VAL A 35 -7.93 2.11 -11.10
CA VAL A 35 -8.05 3.49 -10.61
C VAL A 35 -9.50 3.93 -10.40
N MET A 36 -10.49 3.32 -11.05
CA MET A 36 -11.90 3.68 -10.89
C MET A 36 -12.52 2.94 -9.70
N LEU A 37 -12.25 1.64 -9.58
CA LEU A 37 -12.75 0.83 -8.47
C LEU A 37 -12.03 1.14 -7.16
N HIS A 38 -10.75 1.50 -7.23
CA HIS A 38 -9.89 1.68 -6.06
C HIS A 38 -9.74 3.11 -5.55
N GLN A 39 -10.57 4.06 -6.02
CA GLN A 39 -10.53 5.44 -5.52
C GLN A 39 -10.82 5.51 -4.02
N ASN A 40 -10.17 6.47 -3.35
CA ASN A 40 -10.39 6.77 -1.93
C ASN A 40 -10.18 5.54 -1.01
N ALA A 41 -9.37 4.57 -1.43
CA ALA A 41 -9.03 3.43 -0.59
C ALA A 41 -8.08 3.85 0.54
N PHE A 42 -8.08 3.05 1.62
CA PHE A 42 -6.98 3.03 2.59
C PHE A 42 -5.89 2.13 2.02
N VAL A 43 -4.69 2.66 1.81
CA VAL A 43 -3.59 1.92 1.19
C VAL A 43 -2.58 1.52 2.25
N ILE A 44 -2.25 0.23 2.30
CA ILE A 44 -1.23 -0.34 3.17
C ILE A 44 -0.12 -0.86 2.27
N ILE A 45 1.09 -0.32 2.42
CA ILE A 45 2.24 -0.66 1.60
C ILE A 45 3.24 -1.40 2.46
N ASP A 46 3.56 -2.64 2.09
CA ASP A 46 4.70 -3.35 2.63
C ASP A 46 5.92 -3.10 1.73
N THR A 47 7.00 -2.60 2.31
CA THR A 47 8.24 -2.25 1.60
C THR A 47 9.38 -3.23 1.88
N LEU A 48 9.16 -4.27 2.69
CA LEU A 48 10.19 -5.22 3.12
C LEU A 48 10.77 -6.02 1.94
N MET A 49 9.93 -6.29 0.94
CA MET A 49 10.28 -7.04 -0.29
C MET A 49 9.62 -6.45 -1.54
N ASN A 50 9.26 -5.17 -1.52
CA ASN A 50 8.52 -4.53 -2.61
C ASN A 50 9.07 -3.13 -2.92
N ASN A 51 9.52 -2.92 -4.16
CA ASN A 51 10.10 -1.65 -4.62
C ASN A 51 9.02 -0.64 -5.03
N VAL A 52 8.02 -0.45 -4.18
CA VAL A 52 6.81 0.34 -4.48
C VAL A 52 7.15 1.81 -4.78
N PHE A 53 8.15 2.38 -4.10
CA PHE A 53 8.53 3.78 -4.29
C PHE A 53 9.39 4.06 -5.52
N HIS A 54 9.90 3.03 -6.18
CA HIS A 54 10.74 3.14 -7.38
C HIS A 54 10.09 2.53 -8.62
N SER A 55 8.78 2.29 -8.57
CA SER A 55 7.98 1.69 -9.65
C SER A 55 6.75 2.55 -9.96
N ASN A 56 6.02 2.21 -11.03
CA ASN A 56 4.81 2.97 -11.40
C ASN A 56 3.69 2.80 -10.37
N PHE A 57 3.83 1.87 -9.42
CA PHE A 57 2.98 1.80 -8.23
C PHE A 57 2.77 3.17 -7.58
N LEU A 58 3.83 3.96 -7.38
CA LEU A 58 3.68 5.28 -6.76
C LEU A 58 2.73 6.16 -7.57
N THR A 59 2.92 6.22 -8.89
CA THR A 59 2.07 6.97 -9.81
C THR A 59 0.63 6.45 -9.80
N GLN A 60 0.42 5.14 -9.76
CA GLN A 60 -0.92 4.56 -9.67
C GLN A 60 -1.59 4.91 -8.33
N ILE A 61 -0.88 4.78 -7.21
CA ILE A 61 -1.38 5.12 -5.87
C ILE A 61 -1.74 6.60 -5.79
N GLU A 62 -0.93 7.51 -6.34
CA GLU A 62 -1.26 8.94 -6.39
C GLU A 62 -2.57 9.20 -7.15
N ARG A 63 -2.81 8.49 -8.26
CA ARG A 63 -4.04 8.59 -9.06
C ARG A 63 -5.28 8.08 -8.32
N LEU A 64 -5.12 7.15 -7.37
CA LEU A 64 -6.22 6.66 -6.53
C LEU A 64 -6.80 7.72 -5.60
N LYS A 65 -6.04 8.78 -5.30
CA LYS A 65 -6.36 9.76 -4.24
C LYS A 65 -6.76 9.04 -2.94
N PRO A 66 -5.86 8.23 -2.37
CA PRO A 66 -6.18 7.41 -1.22
C PRO A 66 -6.58 8.28 -0.02
N VAL A 67 -7.52 7.79 0.79
CA VAL A 67 -7.93 8.47 2.03
C VAL A 67 -6.78 8.53 3.00
N HIS A 68 -5.99 7.44 3.06
CA HIS A 68 -4.79 7.37 3.87
C HIS A 68 -3.81 6.35 3.30
N VAL A 69 -2.52 6.57 3.55
CA VAL A 69 -1.44 5.66 3.15
C VAL A 69 -0.61 5.29 4.37
N ILE A 70 -0.52 3.99 4.68
CA ILE A 70 0.28 3.43 5.77
C ILE A 70 1.42 2.63 5.15
N ILE A 71 2.65 2.88 5.60
CA ILE A 71 3.85 2.22 5.09
C ILE A 71 4.42 1.33 6.20
N PHE A 72 4.42 0.02 5.97
CA PHE A 72 5.13 -0.97 6.76
C PHE A 72 6.50 -1.22 6.16
N SER A 73 7.54 -0.85 6.91
CA SER A 73 8.93 -1.03 6.50
C SER A 73 9.71 -1.78 7.58
N PRO A 74 10.61 -2.72 7.21
CA PRO A 74 11.55 -3.35 8.14
C PRO A 74 12.59 -2.36 8.68
N PHE A 75 12.81 -1.25 7.98
CA PHE A 75 13.87 -0.34 8.32
C PHE A 75 13.34 0.74 9.25
N ASN A 76 14.06 0.96 10.34
CA ASN A 76 13.92 2.11 11.21
C ASN A 76 13.84 3.38 10.33
N ILE A 77 12.70 4.07 10.36
CA ILE A 77 12.35 5.14 9.42
C ILE A 77 13.45 6.23 9.45
N LYS A 78 14.34 6.26 8.47
CA LYS A 78 15.01 7.52 8.10
C LYS A 78 13.93 8.34 7.39
N ARG A 79 13.58 9.51 7.94
CA ARG A 79 12.68 10.49 7.30
C ARG A 79 13.01 10.60 5.81
N CYS A 80 12.17 10.03 4.95
CA CYS A 80 12.31 10.13 3.49
C CYS A 80 11.63 11.39 2.93
N LEU A 81 10.96 12.18 3.77
CA LEU A 81 10.33 13.45 3.38
C LEU A 81 10.65 14.54 4.43
N GLY A 82 11.56 15.44 4.05
CA GLY A 82 11.69 16.80 4.61
C GLY A 82 12.52 16.96 5.88
N LYS A 83 13.73 17.50 5.73
CA LYS A 83 14.22 18.50 6.70
C LYS A 83 13.58 19.82 6.28
N TYR A 84 12.63 20.34 7.05
CA TYR A 84 12.36 21.78 6.98
C TYR A 84 13.63 22.49 7.44
N ARG A 85 14.27 23.19 6.51
CA ARG A 85 15.26 24.23 6.78
C ARG A 85 14.64 25.55 6.38
#